data_AF-A0A9P7HGU4-F1
#
_entry.id   AF-A0A9P7HGU4-F1
#
_cell.length_a   1.000
_cell.length_b   1.000
_cell.length_c   1.000
_cell.angle_alpha   90.00
_cell.angle_beta   90.00
_cell.angle_gamma   90.00
#
_symmetry.space_group_name_H-M   'P 1'
#
loop_
_entity.id
_entity.type
_entity.pdbx_description
1 polymer ?
#
loop_
_entity_poly.entity_id
_entity_poly.type
_entity_poly.pdbx_seq_one_letter_code
_entity_poly.pdbx_strand_id
1 'polypeptide(L)'
;MHILGLCNGSVNGNSEILLKAALKAATATDSSISVSWIHVPTVVLPRQHLPFRDDPSVIPYRNDGKEYESGKREPDDREAVFEAIMDADAIIISSPVYSHQPAGTLKALTDAILGPYADVCMAYDLKRRQEEGDESVKDVKLDPRDFKPRVAGFLAVAGSNPTFPEQWTMALPSMQTCIYSIHSRVVDQVVLSGYASQGAVLADSGAALERAELLGRRVASQMGKPYDEAQYLGPEESGSCPYCHLLKIEFREGNKVVCIVCGANGILELGPGGNIRPKWEEDSTVSCVTLKGKL
;
A
#
# COMPACT_ATOMS: atom_id res chain seq x y z
N MET A 1 12.79 -9.94 12.20
CA MET A 1 11.71 -9.39 11.35
C MET A 1 12.34 -8.69 10.15
N HIS A 2 11.59 -8.52 9.05
CA HIS A 2 12.08 -7.94 7.81
C HIS A 2 11.22 -6.77 7.31
N ILE A 3 11.87 -5.69 6.88
CA ILE A 3 11.22 -4.56 6.19
C ILE A 3 11.66 -4.56 4.73
N LEU A 4 10.68 -4.61 3.82
CA LEU A 4 10.90 -4.42 2.40
C LEU A 4 10.58 -2.98 2.00
N GLY A 5 11.54 -2.30 1.39
CA GLY A 5 11.34 -1.01 0.73
C GLY A 5 10.95 -1.18 -0.74
N LEU A 6 9.86 -0.55 -1.19
CA LEU A 6 9.53 -0.41 -2.61
C LEU A 6 9.86 1.01 -3.07
N CYS A 7 10.99 1.17 -3.77
CA CYS A 7 11.44 2.45 -4.30
C CYS A 7 10.90 2.65 -5.71
N ASN A 8 9.90 3.52 -5.86
CA ASN A 8 9.25 3.85 -7.12
C ASN A 8 9.73 5.18 -7.73
N GLY A 9 10.94 5.63 -7.38
CA GLY A 9 11.54 6.87 -7.88
C GLY A 9 12.74 6.62 -8.79
N SER A 10 13.40 7.70 -9.21
CA SER A 10 14.67 7.65 -9.96
C SER A 10 15.82 7.18 -9.07
N VAL A 11 16.84 6.56 -9.67
CA VAL A 11 18.08 6.20 -8.95
C VAL A 11 18.76 7.48 -8.43
N ASN A 12 19.17 7.48 -7.16
CA ASN A 12 19.65 8.64 -6.40
C ASN A 12 18.62 9.79 -6.35
N GLY A 13 17.34 9.49 -6.55
CA GLY A 13 16.23 10.43 -6.48
C GLY A 13 15.77 10.70 -5.05
N ASN A 14 14.90 11.70 -4.88
CA ASN A 14 14.35 12.08 -3.58
C ASN A 14 13.69 10.88 -2.86
N SER A 15 12.86 10.11 -3.57
CA SER A 15 12.18 8.93 -3.01
C SER A 15 13.16 7.85 -2.54
N GLU A 16 14.23 7.58 -3.29
CA GLU A 16 15.24 6.60 -2.87
C GLU A 16 16.00 7.07 -1.64
N ILE A 17 16.41 8.34 -1.62
CA ILE A 17 17.12 8.95 -0.48
C ILE A 17 16.27 8.83 0.79
N LEU A 18 15.00 9.20 0.71
CA LEU A 18 14.07 9.16 1.84
C LEU A 18 13.75 7.73 2.28
N LEU A 19 13.56 6.80 1.34
CA LEU A 19 13.36 5.39 1.67
C LEU A 19 14.57 4.84 2.42
N LYS A 20 15.80 5.12 1.93
CA LYS A 20 17.02 4.68 2.60
C LYS A 20 17.17 5.29 3.98
N ALA A 21 16.79 6.56 4.17
CA ALA A 21 16.76 7.19 5.49
C ALA A 21 15.78 6.47 6.44
N ALA A 22 14.57 6.16 5.97
CA ALA A 22 13.58 5.40 6.73
C ALA A 22 14.08 4.00 7.13
N LEU A 23 14.62 3.23 6.17
CA LEU A 23 15.13 1.88 6.42
C LEU A 23 16.33 1.89 7.40
N LYS A 24 17.27 2.83 7.25
CA LYS A 24 18.39 2.98 8.19
C LYS A 24 17.90 3.31 9.59
N ALA A 25 16.96 4.24 9.73
CA ALA A 25 16.40 4.62 11.02
C ALA A 25 15.64 3.45 11.69
N ALA A 26 14.95 2.62 10.90
CA ALA A 26 14.30 1.41 11.39
C ALA A 26 15.33 0.39 11.93
N THR A 27 16.43 0.13 11.23
CA THR A 27 17.48 -0.78 11.74
C THR A 27 18.19 -0.24 12.99
N ALA A 28 18.20 1.08 13.18
CA ALA A 28 18.81 1.69 14.36
C ALA A 28 17.96 1.52 15.64
N THR A 29 16.66 1.19 15.52
CA THR A 29 15.82 0.94 16.70
C THR A 29 16.00 -0.46 17.26
N ASP A 30 16.31 -1.43 16.41
CA ASP A 30 16.54 -2.83 16.78
C ASP A 30 17.46 -3.51 15.77
N SER A 31 18.60 -3.99 16.24
CA SER A 31 19.60 -4.70 15.42
C SER A 31 19.11 -6.04 14.84
N SER A 32 17.99 -6.59 15.34
CA SER A 32 17.38 -7.81 14.80
C SER A 32 16.52 -7.56 13.55
N ILE A 33 16.23 -6.29 13.23
CA ILE A 33 15.49 -5.90 12.04
C ILE A 33 16.43 -5.94 10.84
N SER A 34 16.07 -6.74 9.85
CA SER A 34 16.71 -6.74 8.54
C SER A 34 15.92 -5.88 7.56
N VAL A 35 16.61 -5.29 6.58
CA VAL A 35 16.00 -4.47 5.55
C VAL A 35 16.49 -4.86 4.17
N SER A 36 15.60 -4.82 3.18
CA SER A 36 15.93 -4.89 1.76
C SER A 36 15.11 -3.84 1.01
N TRP A 37 15.45 -3.58 -0.25
CA TRP A 37 14.61 -2.73 -1.08
C TRP A 37 14.68 -3.12 -2.55
N ILE A 38 13.61 -2.86 -3.28
CA ILE A 38 13.45 -3.10 -4.71
C ILE A 38 13.27 -1.76 -5.42
N HIS A 39 14.02 -1.56 -6.51
CA HIS A 39 13.81 -0.44 -7.41
C HIS A 39 12.71 -0.80 -8.41
N VAL A 40 11.48 -0.34 -8.13
CA VAL A 40 10.27 -0.72 -8.87
C VAL A 40 10.38 -0.45 -10.38
N PRO A 41 10.91 0.70 -10.86
CA PRO A 41 11.06 0.95 -12.29
C PRO A 41 12.02 0.01 -13.03
N THR A 42 12.87 -0.75 -12.33
CA THR A 42 13.75 -1.75 -12.95
C THR A 42 13.19 -3.17 -12.94
N VAL A 43 12.05 -3.39 -12.27
CA VAL A 43 11.37 -4.69 -12.27
C VAL A 43 10.89 -5.00 -13.69
N VAL A 44 11.32 -6.13 -14.23
CA VAL A 44 10.89 -6.57 -15.55
C VAL A 44 9.57 -7.32 -15.43
N LEU A 45 8.51 -6.70 -15.96
CA LEU A 45 7.22 -7.34 -16.18
C LEU A 45 7.18 -7.84 -17.64
N PRO A 46 6.77 -9.10 -17.90
CA PRO A 46 6.68 -9.62 -19.25
C PRO A 46 5.63 -8.85 -20.05
N ARG A 47 5.89 -8.67 -21.34
CA ARG A 47 4.98 -7.95 -22.26
C ARG A 47 3.78 -8.79 -22.64
N GLN A 48 3.92 -10.12 -22.59
CA GLN A 48 2.84 -11.04 -22.84
C GLN A 48 1.92 -11.11 -21.63
N HIS A 49 0.61 -11.14 -21.89
CA HIS A 49 -0.48 -11.20 -20.91
C HIS A 49 -0.60 -12.58 -20.23
N LEU A 50 0.53 -13.27 -20.05
CA LEU A 50 0.54 -14.57 -19.42
C LEU A 50 0.15 -14.41 -17.95
N PRO A 51 -0.79 -15.25 -17.46
CA PRO A 51 -1.23 -15.18 -16.08
C PRO A 51 -0.04 -15.26 -15.12
N PHE A 52 -0.11 -14.51 -14.03
CA PHE A 52 0.83 -14.68 -12.93
C PHE A 52 0.36 -15.91 -12.14
N ARG A 53 1.21 -16.94 -12.03
CA ARG A 53 0.93 -18.22 -11.32
C ARG A 53 -0.40 -18.89 -11.70
N ASP A 54 -0.53 -19.42 -12.92
CA ASP A 54 -1.73 -20.14 -13.43
C ASP A 54 -3.10 -19.47 -13.15
N ASP A 55 -3.13 -18.21 -12.68
CA ASP A 55 -4.30 -17.47 -12.28
C ASP A 55 -4.67 -16.47 -13.39
N PRO A 56 -5.74 -16.74 -14.17
CA PRO A 56 -6.17 -15.85 -15.23
C PRO A 56 -6.86 -14.57 -14.72
N SER A 57 -7.06 -14.39 -13.41
CA SER A 57 -7.83 -13.28 -12.83
C SER A 57 -7.09 -11.94 -12.79
N VAL A 58 -5.76 -11.97 -12.79
CA VAL A 58 -4.90 -10.79 -12.52
C VAL A 58 -4.63 -9.94 -13.78
N ILE A 59 -4.97 -10.47 -14.97
CA ILE A 59 -4.75 -9.80 -16.25
C ILE A 59 -6.06 -9.90 -17.05
N PRO A 60 -6.41 -8.95 -17.94
CA PRO A 60 -7.39 -9.23 -19.00
C PRO A 60 -6.86 -10.37 -19.87
N TYR A 61 -7.11 -11.60 -19.43
CA TYR A 61 -6.80 -12.82 -20.13
C TYR A 61 -7.56 -12.78 -21.46
N ARG A 62 -6.82 -12.82 -22.58
CA ARG A 62 -7.44 -13.05 -23.88
C ARG A 62 -7.92 -14.50 -23.90
N ASN A 63 -9.18 -14.72 -23.53
CA ASN A 63 -9.82 -16.01 -23.73
C ASN A 63 -10.27 -16.14 -25.20
N ASP A 64 -9.32 -16.24 -26.13
CA ASP A 64 -9.60 -16.48 -27.55
C ASP A 64 -9.59 -17.97 -27.92
N GLY A 65 -9.50 -18.86 -26.92
CA GLY A 65 -9.49 -20.32 -27.08
C GLY A 65 -8.20 -20.87 -27.66
N LYS A 66 -7.13 -20.07 -27.75
CA LYS A 66 -5.83 -20.51 -28.28
C LYS A 66 -4.85 -20.79 -27.16
N GLU A 67 -4.23 -21.96 -27.20
CA GLU A 67 -3.01 -22.23 -26.43
C GLU A 67 -1.86 -21.45 -27.07
N TYR A 68 -1.29 -20.52 -26.32
CA TYR A 68 -0.06 -19.85 -26.70
C TYR A 68 1.10 -20.59 -26.02
N GLU A 69 1.92 -21.30 -26.81
CA GLU A 69 3.18 -21.84 -26.32
C GLU A 69 4.04 -20.68 -25.79
N SER A 70 4.48 -20.77 -24.53
CA SER A 70 5.44 -19.80 -24.02
C SER A 70 6.74 -19.99 -24.78
N GLY A 71 7.00 -19.12 -25.77
CA GLY A 71 8.33 -18.95 -26.35
C GLY A 71 9.36 -18.58 -25.28
N LYS A 72 10.63 -18.38 -25.67
CA LYS A 72 11.71 -17.95 -24.75
C LYS A 72 11.16 -16.95 -23.73
N ARG A 73 11.03 -17.37 -22.46
CA ARG A 73 10.47 -16.55 -21.38
C ARG A 73 11.27 -15.25 -21.36
N GLU A 74 10.59 -14.15 -21.64
CA GLU A 74 11.14 -12.83 -21.33
C GLU A 74 11.55 -12.84 -19.84
N PRO A 75 12.58 -12.09 -19.43
CA PRO A 75 12.86 -11.92 -18.02
C PRO A 75 11.58 -11.47 -17.30
N ASP A 76 11.26 -12.13 -16.19
CA ASP A 76 10.02 -11.95 -15.44
C ASP A 76 10.36 -11.94 -13.96
N ASP A 77 10.35 -10.75 -13.37
CA ASP A 77 10.70 -10.53 -11.98
C ASP A 77 9.49 -10.66 -11.05
N ARG A 78 8.27 -10.89 -11.58
CA ARG A 78 7.04 -10.90 -10.80
C ARG A 78 7.11 -11.84 -9.60
N GLU A 79 7.62 -13.06 -9.83
CA GLU A 79 7.73 -14.09 -8.80
C GLU A 79 8.68 -13.65 -7.67
N ALA A 80 9.86 -13.12 -8.02
CA ALA A 80 10.84 -12.68 -7.05
C ALA A 80 10.33 -11.49 -6.20
N VAL A 81 9.62 -10.55 -6.83
CA VAL A 81 9.04 -9.42 -6.12
C VAL A 81 7.86 -9.85 -5.24
N PHE A 82 7.01 -10.76 -5.73
CA PHE A 82 5.89 -11.31 -4.96
C PHE A 82 6.39 -12.01 -3.70
N GLU A 83 7.38 -12.91 -3.82
CA GLU A 83 7.95 -13.62 -2.69
C GLU A 83 8.56 -12.65 -1.66
N ALA A 84 9.30 -11.64 -2.12
CA ALA A 84 9.84 -10.61 -1.23
C ALA A 84 8.74 -9.85 -0.46
N ILE A 85 7.62 -9.51 -1.12
CA ILE A 85 6.48 -8.84 -0.49
C ILE A 85 5.81 -9.76 0.54
N MET A 86 5.58 -11.03 0.19
CA MET A 86 4.92 -11.98 1.09
C MET A 86 5.79 -12.36 2.28
N ASP A 87 7.12 -12.39 2.12
CA ASP A 87 8.07 -12.66 3.20
C ASP A 87 8.27 -11.47 4.14
N ALA A 88 8.06 -10.24 3.70
CA ALA A 88 8.22 -9.05 4.53
C ALA A 88 7.20 -8.98 5.67
N ASP A 89 7.63 -8.49 6.84
CA ASP A 89 6.75 -8.19 7.99
C ASP A 89 6.26 -6.74 7.95
N ALA A 90 7.00 -5.88 7.25
CA ALA A 90 6.58 -4.53 6.92
C ALA A 90 6.99 -4.10 5.53
N ILE A 91 6.20 -3.19 4.95
CA ILE A 91 6.46 -2.62 3.62
C ILE A 91 6.54 -1.10 3.74
N ILE A 92 7.61 -0.50 3.22
CA ILE A 92 7.69 0.96 3.06
C ILE A 92 7.71 1.28 1.57
N ILE A 93 6.67 1.95 1.09
CA ILE A 93 6.61 2.40 -0.31
C ILE A 93 7.04 3.85 -0.37
N SER A 94 8.03 4.17 -1.22
CA SER A 94 8.38 5.55 -1.55
C SER A 94 8.24 5.82 -3.03
N SER A 95 7.50 6.86 -3.39
CA SER A 95 7.21 7.21 -4.78
C SER A 95 7.25 8.72 -4.99
N PRO A 96 7.76 9.21 -6.14
CA PRO A 96 7.47 10.56 -6.57
C PRO A 96 5.99 10.66 -6.95
N VAL A 97 5.48 11.89 -6.96
CA VAL A 97 4.13 12.21 -7.42
C VAL A 97 4.21 12.79 -8.83
N TYR A 98 3.56 12.13 -9.78
CA TYR A 98 3.38 12.58 -11.15
C TYR A 98 1.89 12.67 -11.44
N SER A 99 1.44 13.85 -11.88
CA SER A 99 0.02 14.08 -12.21
C SER A 99 -0.93 13.62 -11.09
N HIS A 100 -0.73 14.13 -9.87
CA HIS A 100 -1.54 13.83 -8.67
C HIS A 100 -1.36 12.46 -8.01
N GLN A 101 -0.71 11.51 -8.67
CA GLN A 101 -0.61 10.10 -8.25
C GLN A 101 0.85 9.64 -8.09
N PRO A 102 1.12 8.51 -7.41
CA PRO A 102 2.45 7.88 -7.48
C PRO A 102 2.81 7.53 -8.92
N ALA A 103 4.10 7.38 -9.22
CA ALA A 103 4.52 6.99 -10.56
C ALA A 103 3.90 5.64 -10.97
N GLY A 104 3.40 5.56 -12.21
CA GLY A 104 2.52 4.47 -12.67
C GLY A 104 3.14 3.06 -12.63
N THR A 105 4.47 2.96 -12.59
CA THR A 105 5.20 1.70 -12.42
C THR A 105 4.82 0.96 -11.13
N LEU A 106 4.48 1.68 -10.05
CA LEU A 106 3.98 1.06 -8.82
C LEU A 106 2.64 0.37 -9.06
N LYS A 107 1.69 1.04 -9.71
CA LYS A 107 0.38 0.46 -10.01
C LYS A 107 0.50 -0.72 -10.97
N ALA A 108 1.35 -0.60 -11.99
CA ALA A 108 1.62 -1.68 -12.94
C ALA A 108 2.19 -2.93 -12.24
N LEU A 109 3.13 -2.75 -11.31
CA LEU A 109 3.69 -3.85 -10.52
C LEU A 109 2.62 -4.50 -9.63
N THR A 110 1.90 -3.70 -8.84
CA THR A 110 0.83 -4.18 -7.97
C THR A 110 -0.21 -4.96 -8.77
N ASP A 111 -0.69 -4.41 -9.88
CA ASP A 111 -1.70 -5.05 -10.72
C ASP A 111 -1.20 -6.36 -11.34
N ALA A 112 0.11 -6.50 -11.53
CA ALA A 112 0.70 -7.70 -12.11
C ALA A 112 0.88 -8.86 -11.11
N ILE A 113 0.91 -8.58 -9.80
CA ILE A 113 1.29 -9.59 -8.78
C ILE A 113 0.38 -9.64 -7.54
N LEU A 114 -0.38 -8.59 -7.22
CA LEU A 114 -1.22 -8.46 -6.02
C LEU A 114 -2.71 -8.40 -6.35
N GLY A 115 -3.21 -9.43 -7.05
CA GLY A 115 -4.63 -9.61 -7.37
C GLY A 115 -5.35 -10.60 -6.45
N PRO A 116 -6.46 -11.22 -6.90
CA PRO A 116 -7.26 -12.15 -6.12
C PRO A 116 -6.47 -13.31 -5.50
N TYR A 117 -5.47 -13.85 -6.19
CA TYR A 117 -4.57 -14.88 -5.65
C TYR A 117 -3.81 -14.47 -4.38
N ALA A 118 -3.46 -13.18 -4.26
CA ALA A 118 -2.76 -12.62 -3.10
C ALA A 118 -3.72 -11.98 -2.10
N ASP A 119 -5.03 -12.09 -2.32
CA ASP A 119 -6.03 -11.43 -1.49
C ASP A 119 -6.37 -12.30 -0.28
N VAL A 120 -6.12 -11.75 0.91
CA VAL A 120 -6.46 -12.40 2.17
C VAL A 120 -7.93 -12.79 2.24
N CYS A 121 -8.84 -12.07 1.57
CA CYS A 121 -10.26 -12.42 1.53
C CYS A 121 -10.49 -13.77 0.88
N MET A 122 -9.80 -14.02 -0.24
CA MET A 122 -9.86 -15.29 -0.96
C MET A 122 -9.25 -16.40 -0.11
N ALA A 123 -8.15 -16.13 0.59
CA ALA A 123 -7.55 -17.09 1.50
C ALA A 123 -8.49 -17.50 2.65
N TYR A 124 -9.18 -16.54 3.28
CA TYR A 124 -10.18 -16.83 4.33
C TYR A 124 -11.41 -17.57 3.80
N ASP A 125 -11.93 -17.20 2.63
CA ASP A 125 -13.07 -17.91 2.02
C ASP A 125 -12.72 -19.37 1.70
N LEU A 126 -11.56 -19.58 1.06
CA LEU A 126 -11.04 -20.92 0.76
C LEU A 126 -10.86 -21.76 2.02
N LYS A 127 -10.28 -21.17 3.08
CA LYS A 127 -10.12 -21.85 4.37
C LYS A 127 -11.47 -22.26 4.97
N ARG A 128 -12.44 -21.35 4.99
CA ARG A 128 -13.80 -21.62 5.50
C ARG A 128 -14.48 -22.75 4.71
N ARG A 129 -14.39 -22.72 3.38
CA ARG A 129 -14.97 -23.76 2.50
C ARG A 129 -14.31 -25.12 2.69
N GLN A 130 -12.99 -25.15 2.89
CA GLN A 130 -12.28 -26.38 3.24
C GLN A 130 -12.73 -26.96 4.60
N GLU A 131 -12.92 -26.10 5.61
CA GLU A 131 -13.43 -26.50 6.93
C GLU A 131 -14.89 -27.00 6.87
N GLU A 132 -15.70 -26.46 5.96
CA GLU A 132 -17.08 -26.91 5.68
C GLU A 132 -17.15 -28.19 4.84
N GLY A 133 -16.03 -28.69 4.33
CA GLY A 133 -15.96 -29.92 3.53
C GLY A 133 -16.33 -29.75 2.05
N ASP A 134 -16.15 -28.56 1.48
CA ASP A 134 -16.31 -28.33 0.04
C ASP A 134 -15.20 -29.03 -0.75
N GLU A 135 -15.55 -30.16 -1.38
CA GLU A 135 -14.62 -30.97 -2.17
C GLU A 135 -14.02 -30.20 -3.37
N SER A 136 -14.62 -29.08 -3.83
CA SER A 136 -14.10 -28.30 -4.96
C SER A 136 -12.82 -27.52 -4.63
N VAL A 137 -12.53 -27.30 -3.34
CA VAL A 137 -11.37 -26.51 -2.88
C VAL A 137 -10.41 -27.31 -2.00
N LYS A 138 -10.68 -28.61 -1.79
CA LYS A 138 -9.94 -29.48 -0.87
C LYS A 138 -8.44 -29.57 -1.16
N ASP A 139 -8.06 -29.59 -2.43
CA ASP A 139 -6.66 -29.69 -2.86
C ASP A 139 -5.99 -28.33 -3.10
N VAL A 140 -6.72 -27.23 -2.89
CA VAL A 140 -6.18 -25.87 -3.05
C VAL A 140 -5.26 -25.57 -1.87
N LYS A 141 -3.98 -25.32 -2.18
CA LYS A 141 -3.00 -24.96 -1.16
C LYS A 141 -3.11 -23.48 -0.82
N LEU A 142 -3.40 -23.19 0.45
CA LEU A 142 -3.33 -21.86 1.02
C LEU A 142 -1.87 -21.51 1.35
N ASP A 143 -1.47 -20.28 1.07
CA ASP A 143 -0.18 -19.77 1.54
C ASP A 143 -0.34 -19.29 3.00
N PRO A 144 0.38 -19.86 3.98
CA PRO A 144 0.28 -19.40 5.37
C PRO A 144 0.60 -17.91 5.54
N ARG A 145 1.36 -17.32 4.61
CA ARG A 145 1.72 -15.91 4.61
C ARG A 145 0.52 -15.01 4.31
N ASP A 146 -0.56 -15.51 3.72
CA ASP A 146 -1.78 -14.71 3.49
C ASP A 146 -2.38 -14.20 4.79
N PHE A 147 -2.27 -14.99 5.86
CA PHE A 147 -2.80 -14.67 7.19
C PHE A 147 -1.82 -13.91 8.08
N LYS A 148 -0.61 -13.63 7.59
CA LYS A 148 0.43 -12.96 8.37
C LYS A 148 0.09 -11.48 8.57
N PRO A 149 0.04 -10.96 9.82
CA PRO A 149 -0.09 -9.53 10.05
C PRO A 149 1.10 -8.78 9.46
N ARG A 150 0.82 -7.71 8.72
CA ARG A 150 1.83 -6.84 8.11
C ARG A 150 1.50 -5.39 8.42
N VAL A 151 2.53 -4.56 8.55
CA VAL A 151 2.36 -3.10 8.64
C VAL A 151 2.97 -2.39 7.43
N ALA A 152 2.45 -1.22 7.10
CA ALA A 152 2.88 -0.46 5.94
C ALA A 152 3.12 1.02 6.27
N GLY A 153 4.08 1.62 5.57
CA GLY A 153 4.29 3.06 5.60
C GLY A 153 4.53 3.68 4.22
N PHE A 154 4.10 4.92 4.03
CA PHE A 154 4.13 5.59 2.71
C PHE A 154 4.88 6.93 2.72
N LEU A 155 5.80 7.08 1.78
CA LEU A 155 6.56 8.30 1.49
C LEU A 155 6.25 8.78 0.07
N ALA A 156 5.32 9.71 -0.08
CA ALA A 156 5.05 10.37 -1.35
C ALA A 156 5.90 11.65 -1.47
N VAL A 157 6.57 11.87 -2.60
CA VAL A 157 7.41 13.05 -2.84
C VAL A 157 6.83 13.89 -3.97
N ALA A 158 6.35 15.08 -3.67
CA ALA A 158 5.77 15.99 -4.65
C ALA A 158 6.70 17.16 -4.95
N GLY A 159 6.83 17.51 -6.23
CA GLY A 159 7.57 18.70 -6.65
C GLY A 159 6.83 20.01 -6.40
N SER A 160 5.50 19.95 -6.40
CA SER A 160 4.62 21.11 -6.26
C SER A 160 4.76 21.78 -4.89
N ASN A 161 4.60 23.10 -4.85
CA ASN A 161 4.70 23.89 -3.62
C ASN A 161 3.58 23.49 -2.62
N PRO A 162 3.85 23.39 -1.31
CA PRO A 162 2.86 23.15 -0.24
C PRO A 162 1.53 23.92 -0.36
N THR A 163 1.51 25.10 -0.98
CA THR A 163 0.30 25.90 -1.22
C THR A 163 -0.66 25.32 -2.26
N PHE A 164 -0.24 24.30 -3.02
CA PHE A 164 -1.04 23.65 -4.08
C PHE A 164 -1.28 22.15 -3.78
N PRO A 165 -1.98 21.83 -2.67
CA PRO A 165 -2.16 20.45 -2.22
C PRO A 165 -3.00 19.59 -3.17
N GLU A 166 -3.75 20.19 -4.07
CA GLU A 166 -4.48 19.47 -5.11
C GLU A 166 -3.53 18.65 -5.99
N GLN A 167 -2.28 19.12 -6.20
CA GLN A 167 -1.26 18.51 -7.07
C GLN A 167 -0.76 17.13 -6.62
N TRP A 168 -1.10 16.69 -5.41
CA TRP A 168 -0.71 15.38 -4.86
C TRP A 168 -1.83 14.70 -4.07
N THR A 169 -3.07 15.20 -4.20
CA THR A 169 -4.20 14.77 -3.37
C THR A 169 -4.53 13.27 -3.50
N MET A 170 -4.17 12.65 -4.64
CA MET A 170 -4.39 11.24 -4.92
C MET A 170 -3.18 10.36 -4.62
N ALA A 171 -2.05 10.92 -4.18
CA ALA A 171 -0.82 10.16 -3.99
C ALA A 171 -0.97 9.08 -2.92
N LEU A 172 -1.32 9.47 -1.68
CA LEU A 172 -1.53 8.52 -0.58
C LEU A 172 -2.73 7.60 -0.81
N PRO A 173 -3.91 8.07 -1.28
CA PRO A 173 -5.00 7.20 -1.70
C PRO A 173 -4.56 6.05 -2.61
N SER A 174 -3.85 6.36 -3.70
CA SER A 174 -3.38 5.36 -4.66
C SER A 174 -2.28 4.45 -4.10
N MET A 175 -1.45 4.93 -3.18
CA MET A 175 -0.48 4.06 -2.50
C MET A 175 -1.16 3.07 -1.56
N GLN A 176 -2.23 3.46 -0.86
CA GLN A 176 -2.98 2.54 0.00
C GLN A 176 -3.57 1.37 -0.78
N THR A 177 -4.10 1.61 -1.98
CA THR A 177 -4.69 0.53 -2.79
C THR A 177 -3.66 -0.55 -3.14
N CYS A 178 -2.36 -0.24 -3.11
CA CYS A 178 -1.30 -1.19 -3.45
C CYS A 178 -1.05 -2.28 -2.41
N ILE A 179 -1.68 -2.20 -1.23
CA ILE A 179 -1.50 -3.16 -0.14
C ILE A 179 -2.82 -3.80 0.31
N TYR A 180 -3.93 -3.57 -0.41
CA TYR A 180 -5.25 -4.04 -0.02
C TYR A 180 -5.34 -5.56 -0.01
N SER A 181 -4.87 -6.23 -1.06
CA SER A 181 -4.92 -7.70 -1.19
C SER A 181 -4.24 -8.38 0.01
N ILE A 182 -3.04 -7.92 0.36
CA ILE A 182 -2.25 -8.46 1.48
C ILE A 182 -2.63 -7.90 2.86
N HIS A 183 -3.71 -7.09 2.94
CA HIS A 183 -4.31 -6.55 4.16
C HIS A 183 -3.29 -6.01 5.18
N SER A 184 -2.36 -5.17 4.71
CA SER A 184 -1.37 -4.55 5.59
C SER A 184 -1.96 -3.35 6.34
N ARG A 185 -1.64 -3.21 7.62
CA ARG A 185 -2.06 -2.06 8.43
C ARG A 185 -1.17 -0.85 8.12
N VAL A 186 -1.76 0.24 7.62
CA VAL A 186 -1.01 1.50 7.45
C VAL A 186 -0.76 2.13 8.82
N VAL A 187 0.52 2.32 9.17
CA VAL A 187 0.92 2.86 10.50
C VAL A 187 1.53 4.25 10.43
N ASP A 188 2.02 4.68 9.28
CA ASP A 188 2.44 6.07 9.04
C ASP A 188 2.46 6.38 7.54
N GLN A 189 2.03 7.57 7.14
CA GLN A 189 2.08 8.04 5.76
C GLN A 189 2.31 9.55 5.69
N VAL A 190 2.98 10.01 4.64
CA VAL A 190 3.23 11.45 4.45
C VAL A 190 3.45 11.80 2.98
N VAL A 191 3.02 13.01 2.61
CA VAL A 191 3.48 13.68 1.39
C VAL A 191 4.51 14.73 1.77
N LEU A 192 5.70 14.62 1.19
CA LEU A 192 6.78 15.59 1.25
C LEU A 192 6.72 16.44 -0.03
N SER A 193 6.14 17.64 0.06
CA SER A 193 5.97 18.56 -1.07
C SER A 193 7.07 19.62 -1.15
N GLY A 194 7.23 20.24 -2.33
CA GLY A 194 8.26 21.23 -2.61
C GLY A 194 9.60 20.67 -3.12
N TYR A 195 9.71 19.36 -3.36
CA TYR A 195 10.96 18.69 -3.74
C TYR A 195 10.98 18.28 -5.22
N ALA A 196 11.04 19.28 -6.11
CA ALA A 196 10.95 19.06 -7.56
C ALA A 196 12.24 18.49 -8.18
N SER A 197 13.40 18.98 -7.73
CA SER A 197 14.69 18.56 -8.28
C SER A 197 15.18 17.28 -7.61
N GLN A 198 15.89 16.46 -8.37
CA GLN A 198 16.56 15.27 -7.83
C GLN A 198 17.54 15.66 -6.71
N GLY A 199 17.47 14.95 -5.58
CA GLY A 199 18.32 15.22 -4.41
C GLY A 199 17.94 16.46 -3.61
N ALA A 200 16.88 17.20 -3.98
CA ALA A 200 16.46 18.41 -3.28
C ALA A 200 16.14 18.19 -1.80
N VAL A 201 15.73 16.97 -1.42
CA VAL A 201 15.51 16.57 -0.02
C VAL A 201 16.77 16.59 0.85
N LEU A 202 17.96 16.71 0.25
CA LEU A 202 19.24 16.87 0.95
C LEU A 202 19.64 18.34 1.13
N ALA A 203 18.97 19.25 0.41
CA ALA A 203 19.28 20.67 0.42
C ALA A 203 18.40 21.46 1.40
N ASP A 204 17.44 20.79 2.05
CA ASP A 204 16.64 21.41 3.12
C ASP A 204 17.41 21.43 4.45
N SER A 205 16.76 21.88 5.52
CA SER A 205 17.35 21.89 6.86
C SER A 205 17.43 20.51 7.52
N GLY A 206 17.25 19.41 6.77
CA GLY A 206 17.13 18.04 7.26
C GLY A 206 15.71 17.58 7.55
N ALA A 207 14.70 18.45 7.40
CA ALA A 207 13.32 18.17 7.79
C ALA A 207 12.70 16.98 7.03
N ALA A 208 12.97 16.86 5.73
CA ALA A 208 12.50 15.74 4.93
C ALA A 208 13.13 14.41 5.38
N LEU A 209 14.43 14.42 5.65
CA LEU A 209 15.15 13.24 6.16
C LEU A 209 14.63 12.84 7.54
N GLU A 210 14.56 13.76 8.49
CA GLU A 210 14.04 13.50 9.85
C GLU A 210 12.63 12.91 9.80
N ARG A 211 11.78 13.42 8.89
CA ARG A 211 10.43 12.92 8.71
C ARG A 211 10.39 11.49 8.17
N ALA A 212 11.25 11.16 7.21
CA ALA A 212 11.36 9.82 6.66
C ALA A 212 11.94 8.84 7.69
N GLU A 213 12.95 9.26 8.45
CA GLU A 213 13.49 8.47 9.55
C GLU A 213 12.45 8.18 10.63
N LEU A 214 11.63 9.18 10.99
CA LEU A 214 10.52 9.00 11.93
C LEU A 214 9.52 7.96 11.43
N LEU A 215 9.19 7.98 10.13
CA LEU A 215 8.33 6.97 9.52
C LEU A 215 8.95 5.57 9.66
N GLY A 216 10.24 5.43 9.38
CA GLY A 216 10.98 4.17 9.57
C GLY A 216 10.91 3.63 11.00
N ARG A 217 11.17 4.50 11.99
CA ARG A 217 11.07 4.14 13.43
C ARG A 217 9.66 3.72 13.83
N ARG A 218 8.63 4.41 13.31
CA ARG A 218 7.23 4.07 13.58
C ARG A 218 6.84 2.73 12.97
N VAL A 219 7.22 2.46 11.73
CA VAL A 219 7.03 1.16 11.09
C VAL A 219 7.68 0.06 11.94
N ALA A 220 8.95 0.22 12.31
CA ALA A 220 9.66 -0.73 13.18
C ALA A 220 8.92 -0.99 14.51
N SER A 221 8.37 0.06 15.14
CA SER A 221 7.67 -0.05 16.43
C SER A 221 6.33 -0.81 16.37
N GLN A 222 5.73 -0.96 15.18
CA GLN A 222 4.44 -1.61 15.00
C GLN A 222 4.54 -3.01 14.38
N MET A 223 5.72 -3.39 13.87
CA MET A 223 5.96 -4.72 13.32
C MET A 223 5.71 -5.83 14.35
N GLY A 224 5.19 -6.97 13.88
CA GLY A 224 4.91 -8.14 14.70
C GLY A 224 3.64 -8.04 15.55
N LYS A 225 2.97 -6.88 15.58
CA LYS A 225 1.68 -6.73 16.24
C LYS A 225 0.55 -7.32 15.39
N PRO A 226 -0.51 -7.88 16.01
CA PRO A 226 -1.76 -8.17 15.33
C PRO A 226 -2.33 -6.92 14.63
N TYR A 227 -3.10 -7.13 13.56
CA TYR A 227 -3.65 -6.05 12.72
C TYR A 227 -4.39 -4.98 13.55
N ASP A 228 -5.28 -5.42 14.44
CA ASP A 228 -6.12 -4.55 15.28
C ASP A 228 -5.35 -3.89 16.44
N GLU A 229 -4.15 -4.38 16.77
CA GLU A 229 -3.29 -3.81 17.81
C GLU A 229 -2.27 -2.80 17.25
N ALA A 230 -1.98 -2.86 15.94
CA ALA A 230 -1.08 -1.94 15.28
C ALA A 230 -1.73 -0.55 15.12
N GLN A 231 -1.04 0.47 15.65
CA GLN A 231 -1.54 1.84 15.74
C GLN A 231 -1.04 2.71 14.59
N TYR A 232 -1.90 3.59 14.10
CA TYR A 232 -1.47 4.69 13.25
C TYR A 232 -0.80 5.78 14.08
N LEU A 233 0.42 6.10 13.71
CA LEU A 233 1.27 7.07 14.38
C LEU A 233 1.59 8.27 13.47
N GLY A 234 1.09 8.25 12.23
CA GLY A 234 1.31 9.33 11.26
C GLY A 234 0.54 10.62 11.56
N PRO A 235 0.75 11.66 10.76
CA PRO A 235 -0.06 12.88 10.83
C PRO A 235 -1.52 12.57 10.49
N GLU A 236 -2.45 13.19 11.21
CA GLU A 236 -3.88 13.06 10.98
C GLU A 236 -4.55 14.45 11.02
N GLU A 237 -5.36 14.74 10.01
CA GLU A 237 -6.18 15.94 9.97
C GLU A 237 -7.50 15.72 10.72
N SER A 238 -8.08 16.78 11.28
CA SER A 238 -9.39 16.69 11.95
C SER A 238 -10.46 16.14 10.99
N GLY A 239 -11.12 15.06 11.40
CA GLY A 239 -12.14 14.38 10.59
C GLY A 239 -11.60 13.36 9.60
N SER A 240 -10.30 13.03 9.64
CA SER A 240 -9.73 11.92 8.85
C SER A 240 -10.49 10.62 9.11
N CYS A 241 -10.57 9.78 8.08
CA CYS A 241 -11.15 8.46 8.22
C CYS A 241 -10.34 7.61 9.22
N PRO A 242 -10.96 7.00 10.24
CA PRO A 242 -10.23 6.27 11.29
C PRO A 242 -9.59 4.97 10.79
N TYR A 243 -9.96 4.52 9.59
CA TYR A 243 -9.46 3.29 9.00
C TYR A 243 -8.22 3.54 8.13
N CYS A 244 -8.33 4.44 7.15
CA CYS A 244 -7.24 4.76 6.23
C CYS A 244 -6.41 5.98 6.64
N HIS A 245 -6.85 6.75 7.64
CA HIS A 245 -6.18 7.95 8.14
C HIS A 245 -6.00 9.06 7.09
N LEU A 246 -6.91 9.11 6.11
CA LEU A 246 -6.96 10.15 5.08
C LEU A 246 -8.33 10.86 5.11
N LEU A 247 -8.31 12.17 4.88
CA LEU A 247 -9.50 12.99 4.69
C LEU A 247 -9.82 13.12 3.20
N LYS A 248 -10.37 12.04 2.60
CA LYS A 248 -10.75 11.98 1.19
C LYS A 248 -12.15 11.38 1.06
N ILE A 249 -13.10 12.19 0.61
CA ILE A 249 -14.53 11.88 0.70
C ILE A 249 -15.24 12.10 -0.64
N GLU A 250 -16.24 11.27 -0.90
CA GLU A 250 -17.23 11.47 -1.95
C GLU A 250 -18.60 11.75 -1.31
N PHE A 251 -19.29 12.78 -1.81
CA PHE A 251 -20.63 13.13 -1.35
C PHE A 251 -21.65 12.10 -1.83
N ARG A 252 -22.58 11.76 -0.94
CA ARG A 252 -23.79 11.00 -1.22
C ARG A 252 -25.01 11.87 -0.90
N GLU A 253 -26.20 11.29 -1.01
CA GLU A 253 -27.46 12.01 -0.76
C GLU A 253 -27.49 12.67 0.63
N GLY A 254 -27.90 13.95 0.66
CA GLY A 254 -27.95 14.75 1.88
C GLY A 254 -26.56 15.10 2.41
N ASN A 255 -26.31 14.81 3.68
CA ASN A 255 -25.01 15.00 4.33
C ASN A 255 -24.18 13.71 4.40
N LYS A 256 -24.57 12.64 3.72
CA LYS A 256 -23.84 11.36 3.74
C LYS A 256 -22.56 11.48 2.91
N VAL A 257 -21.51 10.82 3.36
CA VAL A 257 -20.21 10.77 2.68
C VAL A 257 -19.62 9.36 2.71
N VAL A 258 -18.79 9.04 1.74
CA VAL A 258 -18.03 7.79 1.67
C VAL A 258 -16.55 8.13 1.55
N CYS A 259 -15.69 7.42 2.29
CA CYS A 259 -14.26 7.52 2.11
C CYS A 259 -13.86 6.90 0.76
N ILE A 260 -13.28 7.69 -0.14
CA ILE A 260 -12.91 7.18 -1.49
C ILE A 260 -11.73 6.20 -1.48
N VAL A 261 -11.06 6.09 -0.33
CA VAL A 261 -9.89 5.23 -0.16
C VAL A 261 -10.37 3.85 0.25
N CYS A 262 -11.03 3.76 1.42
CA CYS A 262 -11.41 2.48 2.00
C CYS A 262 -12.89 2.13 1.85
N GLY A 263 -13.76 3.05 1.46
CA GLY A 263 -15.21 2.81 1.35
C GLY A 263 -16.00 3.02 2.65
N ALA A 264 -15.36 3.37 3.77
CA ALA A 264 -16.07 3.65 5.02
C ALA A 264 -17.14 4.75 4.85
N ASN A 265 -18.33 4.52 5.41
CA ASN A 265 -19.41 5.49 5.40
C ASN A 265 -19.28 6.50 6.54
N GLY A 266 -19.86 7.68 6.33
CA GLY A 266 -20.01 8.69 7.36
C GLY A 266 -21.06 9.73 6.99
N ILE A 267 -21.20 10.73 7.86
CA ILE A 267 -22.03 11.91 7.64
C ILE A 267 -21.22 13.17 7.92
N LEU A 268 -21.50 14.26 7.21
CA LEU A 268 -20.99 15.57 7.58
C LEU A 268 -21.81 16.14 8.73
N GLU A 269 -21.10 16.62 9.74
CA GLU A 269 -21.67 17.30 10.90
C GLU A 269 -20.95 18.63 11.16
N LEU A 270 -21.62 19.48 11.93
CA LEU A 270 -21.01 20.66 12.52
C LEU A 270 -20.23 20.23 13.77
N GLY A 271 -18.90 20.32 13.70
CA GLY A 271 -18.02 20.01 14.83
C GLY A 271 -18.08 21.06 15.95
N PRO A 272 -17.47 20.78 17.12
CA PRO A 272 -17.54 21.65 18.30
C PRO A 272 -17.03 23.08 18.08
N GLY A 273 -16.10 23.27 17.14
CA GLY A 273 -15.55 24.58 16.78
C GLY A 273 -16.32 25.31 15.67
N GLY A 274 -17.49 24.81 15.27
CA GLY A 274 -18.25 25.34 14.12
C GLY A 274 -17.69 24.95 12.75
N ASN A 275 -16.69 24.07 12.70
CA ASN A 275 -16.13 23.55 11.45
C ASN A 275 -16.92 22.32 10.96
N ILE A 276 -17.13 22.22 9.65
CA ILE A 276 -17.75 21.03 9.05
C ILE A 276 -16.71 19.91 9.00
N ARG A 277 -17.08 18.71 9.46
CA ARG A 277 -16.21 17.53 9.42
C ARG A 277 -17.01 16.25 9.15
N PRO A 278 -16.39 15.20 8.60
CA PRO A 278 -16.97 13.88 8.62
C PRO A 278 -17.02 13.31 10.04
N LYS A 279 -18.16 12.72 10.40
CA LYS A 279 -18.32 11.74 11.46
C LYS A 279 -18.48 10.37 10.81
N TRP A 280 -17.50 9.51 11.03
CA TRP A 280 -17.43 8.17 10.45
C TRP A 280 -18.24 7.17 11.26
N GLU A 281 -18.78 6.15 10.59
CA GLU A 281 -19.39 5.01 11.24
C GLU A 281 -18.32 4.19 12.00
N GLU A 282 -18.66 3.79 13.23
CA GLU A 282 -17.89 2.80 14.00
C GLU A 282 -18.08 1.40 13.39
N ASP A 283 -17.07 0.54 13.50
CA ASP A 283 -17.10 -0.87 13.06
C ASP A 283 -17.57 -1.11 11.62
N SER A 284 -17.04 -0.30 10.68
CA SER A 284 -17.43 -0.32 9.27
C SER A 284 -17.32 -1.73 8.66
N THR A 285 -18.46 -2.20 8.16
CA THR A 285 -18.64 -3.48 7.44
C THR A 285 -18.46 -3.35 5.93
N VAL A 286 -18.06 -2.18 5.45
CA VAL A 286 -17.87 -1.90 4.02
C VAL A 286 -16.47 -1.40 3.71
N SER A 287 -15.66 -1.19 4.75
CA SER A 287 -14.30 -0.71 4.61
C SER A 287 -13.40 -1.83 4.08
N CYS A 288 -12.84 -1.68 2.89
CA CYS A 288 -11.94 -2.68 2.30
C CYS A 288 -10.58 -2.78 3.03
N VAL A 289 -10.32 -1.93 4.02
CA VAL A 289 -9.15 -2.04 4.90
C VAL A 289 -9.47 -2.72 6.24
N THR A 290 -10.72 -3.07 6.54
CA THR A 290 -11.05 -3.92 7.71
C THR A 290 -11.30 -5.34 7.22
N LEU A 291 -10.96 -6.35 8.03
CA LEU A 291 -11.31 -7.76 7.72
C LEU A 291 -12.82 -7.93 7.57
N LYS A 292 -13.60 -7.27 8.42
CA LYS A 292 -15.07 -7.32 8.40
C LYS A 292 -15.70 -6.71 7.14
N GLY A 293 -15.07 -5.71 6.52
CA GLY A 293 -15.53 -5.15 5.24
C GLY A 293 -14.98 -5.88 4.02
N LYS A 294 -14.11 -6.85 4.24
CA LYS A 294 -13.42 -7.67 3.24
C LYS A 294 -14.04 -9.06 3.10
N LEU A 295 -14.60 -9.59 4.18
CA LEU A 295 -15.36 -10.86 4.27
C LEU A 295 -16.86 -10.61 4.13
#